data_AF-A0AAW1GPM4-F1
#
_entry.id   AF-A0AAW1GPM4-F1
#
_cell.length_a   1.000
_cell.length_b   1.000
_cell.length_c   1.000
_cell.angle_alpha   90.00
_cell.angle_beta   90.00
_cell.angle_gamma   90.00
#
_symmetry.space_group_name_H-M   'P 1'
#
loop_
_entity.id
_entity.type
_entity.pdbx_description
1 polymer ?
#
loop_
_entity_poly.entity_id
_entity_poly.type
_entity_poly.pdbx_seq_one_letter_code
_entity_poly.pdbx_strand_id
1 'polypeptide(L)'
;MNFHTLSILLLFITATAVAAAKTATTATAAPTKYNFIMSKCRTTSYPKMCVKSLSYYTNTINKSPSQMAQTALIVSLSKAHYAKTYMGQISHTKGLRPKEIGVIKDCMEEISDTVDRLGKSVHEFQVAVRARSRDFMWHMSNVQTWASAALTDLNTCADEVKSLNWRVKSGILDQFQGVLQCTSNALALVNQFANKYSP
;
A
#
# COMPACT_ATOMS: atom_id res chain seq x y z
N MET A 1 55.10 64.54 15.42
CA MET A 1 54.76 63.12 15.16
C MET A 1 53.48 62.82 15.93
N ASN A 2 52.36 63.44 15.58
CA ASN A 2 51.35 63.03 14.59
C ASN A 2 50.24 62.18 15.24
N PHE A 3 49.30 62.87 15.88
CA PHE A 3 48.09 62.34 16.54
C PHE A 3 47.12 61.61 15.59
N HIS A 4 47.37 61.57 14.29
CA HIS A 4 46.55 60.88 13.29
C HIS A 4 46.82 59.38 13.15
N THR A 5 47.93 58.86 13.67
CA THR A 5 48.27 57.43 13.50
C THR A 5 47.61 56.52 14.54
N LEU A 6 47.19 57.04 15.70
CA LEU A 6 46.53 56.25 16.74
C LEU A 6 45.05 55.94 16.43
N SER A 7 44.39 56.81 15.65
CA SER A 7 42.96 56.70 15.37
C SER A 7 42.62 55.67 14.28
N ILE A 8 43.61 55.18 13.54
CA ILE A 8 43.45 54.15 12.49
C ILE A 8 43.67 52.73 13.05
N LEU A 9 44.34 52.60 14.21
CA LEU A 9 44.61 51.29 14.84
C LEU A 9 43.41 50.74 15.64
N LEU A 10 42.40 51.57 15.91
CA LEU A 10 41.17 51.19 16.63
C LEU A 10 40.01 50.75 15.72
N LEU A 11 40.14 50.88 14.40
CA LEU A 11 39.14 50.47 13.42
C LEU A 11 39.38 49.07 12.81
N PHE A 12 40.48 48.39 13.18
CA PHE A 12 40.80 47.04 12.71
C PHE A 12 40.50 45.91 13.72
N ILE A 13 39.84 46.21 14.85
CA ILE A 13 39.52 45.21 15.88
C ILE A 13 38.06 44.70 15.79
N THR A 14 37.19 45.29 14.95
CA THR A 14 35.77 44.91 14.88
C THR A 14 35.38 43.98 13.73
N ALA A 15 36.33 43.28 13.09
CA ALA A 15 36.05 42.50 11.89
C ALA A 15 36.57 41.06 11.90
N THR A 16 36.60 40.36 13.04
CA THR A 16 36.78 38.89 13.04
C THR A 16 36.04 38.21 14.19
N ALA A 17 34.71 38.36 14.23
CA ALA A 17 33.84 37.37 14.85
C ALA A 17 33.03 36.69 13.74
N VAL A 18 33.74 35.99 12.84
CA VAL A 18 33.08 35.02 11.97
C VAL A 18 32.66 33.88 12.87
N ALA A 19 31.41 33.92 13.31
CA ALA A 19 30.77 32.78 13.95
C ALA A 19 30.84 31.62 12.96
N ALA A 20 31.75 30.68 13.20
CA ALA A 20 31.70 29.37 12.59
C ALA A 20 30.50 28.63 13.20
N ALA A 21 29.30 28.99 12.75
CA ALA A 21 28.14 28.12 12.88
C ALA A 21 28.46 26.89 12.04
N LYS A 22 29.05 25.87 12.67
CA LYS A 22 29.06 24.52 12.13
C LYS A 22 27.60 24.15 11.94
N THR A 23 27.09 24.29 10.72
CA THR A 23 25.90 23.59 10.29
C THR A 23 26.22 22.12 10.48
N ALA A 24 25.76 21.56 11.60
CA ALA A 24 25.67 20.14 11.77
C ALA A 24 24.69 19.68 10.70
N THR A 25 25.21 19.33 9.53
CA THR A 25 24.49 18.52 8.56
C THR A 25 24.23 17.23 9.31
N THR A 26 23.07 17.12 9.97
CA THR A 26 22.59 15.85 10.48
C THR A 26 22.54 14.95 9.27
N ALA A 27 23.55 14.08 9.12
CA ALA A 27 23.55 13.03 8.14
C ALA A 27 22.33 12.17 8.50
N THR A 28 21.21 12.40 7.83
CA THR A 28 19.99 11.65 8.05
C THR A 28 20.34 10.21 7.75
N ALA A 29 20.45 9.38 8.79
CA ALA A 29 20.78 7.97 8.63
C ALA A 29 19.84 7.37 7.59
N ALA A 30 20.40 6.63 6.63
CA ALA A 30 19.60 6.05 5.55
C ALA A 30 18.42 5.26 6.17
N PRO A 31 17.17 5.53 5.78
CA PRO A 31 16.02 4.94 6.45
C PRO A 31 16.10 3.42 6.41
N THR A 32 15.83 2.74 7.53
CA THR A 32 15.82 1.27 7.60
C THR A 32 14.79 0.68 6.63
N LYS A 33 14.87 -0.63 6.33
CA LYS A 33 13.87 -1.30 5.47
C LYS A 33 12.45 -1.14 6.02
N TYR A 34 12.32 -1.19 7.35
CA TYR A 34 11.06 -0.93 8.06
C TYR A 34 10.60 0.54 7.92
N ASN A 35 11.50 1.51 8.12
CA ASN A 35 11.17 2.94 7.98
C ASN A 35 10.73 3.29 6.55
N PHE A 36 11.30 2.64 5.54
CA PHE A 36 10.84 2.76 4.16
C PHE A 36 9.38 2.35 4.00
N ILE A 37 8.98 1.18 4.53
CA ILE A 37 7.59 0.71 4.51
C ILE A 37 6.69 1.70 5.24
N MET A 38 7.07 2.11 6.45
CA MET A 38 6.28 3.05 7.26
C MET A 38 6.05 4.38 6.52
N SER A 39 7.10 4.92 5.90
CA SER A 39 7.00 6.16 5.12
C SER A 39 6.04 6.04 3.94
N LYS A 40 6.08 4.92 3.20
CA LYS A 40 5.24 4.68 2.03
C LYS A 40 3.78 4.38 2.39
N CYS A 41 3.55 3.70 3.51
CA CYS A 41 2.21 3.42 4.02
C CYS A 41 1.50 4.65 4.59
N ARG A 42 2.23 5.71 4.97
CA ARG A 42 1.67 6.90 5.64
C ARG A 42 0.56 7.60 4.83
N THR A 43 0.65 7.58 3.51
CA THR A 43 -0.30 8.23 2.60
C THR A 43 -1.33 7.27 2.00
N THR A 44 -1.39 6.03 2.49
CA THR A 44 -2.41 5.05 2.07
C THR A 44 -3.68 5.20 2.90
N SER A 45 -4.81 4.69 2.39
CA SER A 45 -6.10 4.80 3.09
C SER A 45 -6.15 4.03 4.40
N TYR A 46 -5.37 2.96 4.56
CA TYR A 46 -5.29 2.16 5.78
C TYR A 46 -3.84 1.97 6.25
N PRO A 47 -3.16 3.01 6.76
CA PRO A 47 -1.73 2.98 7.06
C PRO A 47 -1.31 1.88 8.04
N LYS A 48 -2.10 1.67 9.11
CA LYS A 48 -1.83 0.62 10.11
C LYS A 48 -1.86 -0.77 9.46
N MET A 49 -2.85 -1.03 8.61
CA MET A 49 -2.97 -2.30 7.90
C MET A 49 -1.83 -2.49 6.89
N CYS A 50 -1.47 -1.43 6.15
CA CYS A 50 -0.34 -1.43 5.21
C CYS A 50 0.97 -1.82 5.91
N VAL A 51 1.30 -1.16 7.03
CA VAL A 51 2.53 -1.47 7.78
C VAL A 51 2.48 -2.89 8.33
N LYS A 52 1.35 -3.28 8.96
CA LYS A 52 1.18 -4.62 9.54
C LYS A 52 1.37 -5.72 8.49
N SER A 53 0.78 -5.56 7.30
CA SER A 53 0.80 -6.60 6.27
C SER A 53 2.15 -6.68 5.54
N LEU A 54 2.85 -5.55 5.36
CA LEU A 54 4.09 -5.51 4.58
C LEU A 54 5.37 -5.69 5.41
N SER A 55 5.33 -5.48 6.72
CA SER A 55 6.54 -5.55 7.57
C SER A 55 7.19 -6.94 7.62
N TYR A 56 6.41 -8.01 7.40
CA TYR A 56 6.94 -9.37 7.25
C TYR A 56 7.82 -9.54 6.01
N TYR A 57 7.67 -8.66 5.01
CA TYR A 57 8.34 -8.72 3.72
C TYR A 57 9.45 -7.69 3.57
N THR A 58 9.98 -7.14 4.67
CA THR A 58 11.05 -6.11 4.63
C THR A 58 12.26 -6.52 3.78
N ASN A 59 12.66 -7.79 3.82
CA ASN A 59 13.76 -8.31 3.00
C ASN A 59 13.39 -8.46 1.52
N THR A 60 12.17 -8.90 1.21
CA THR A 60 11.66 -8.99 -0.15
C THR A 60 11.48 -7.61 -0.79
N ILE A 61 10.98 -6.64 -0.01
CA ILE A 61 10.76 -5.26 -0.47
C ILE A 61 12.07 -4.52 -0.62
N ASN A 62 13.04 -4.73 0.29
CA ASN A 62 14.39 -4.17 0.27
C ASN A 62 14.51 -2.70 -0.16
N LYS A 63 13.60 -1.83 0.32
CA LYS A 63 13.51 -0.40 -0.07
C LYS A 63 13.26 -0.14 -1.56
N SER A 64 12.81 -1.13 -2.32
CA SER A 64 12.41 -1.00 -3.72
C SER A 64 10.93 -0.65 -3.83
N PRO A 65 10.57 0.50 -4.44
CA PRO A 65 9.17 0.85 -4.68
C PRO A 65 8.42 -0.14 -5.57
N SER A 66 9.08 -0.73 -6.57
CA SER A 66 8.46 -1.74 -7.43
C SER A 66 8.17 -3.02 -6.64
N GLN A 67 9.14 -3.51 -5.86
CA GLN A 67 8.92 -4.68 -5.00
C GLN A 67 7.87 -4.40 -3.93
N MET A 68 7.77 -3.17 -3.41
CA MET A 68 6.73 -2.78 -2.47
C MET A 68 5.33 -2.88 -3.07
N ALA A 69 5.11 -2.28 -4.24
CA ALA A 69 3.80 -2.32 -4.91
C ALA A 69 3.42 -3.75 -5.32
N GLN A 70 4.37 -4.52 -5.88
CA GLN A 70 4.16 -5.91 -6.24
C GLN A 70 3.83 -6.78 -5.01
N THR A 71 4.57 -6.62 -3.91
CA THR A 71 4.32 -7.35 -2.67
C THR A 71 2.93 -7.03 -2.11
N ALA A 72 2.50 -5.76 -2.17
CA ALA A 72 1.18 -5.38 -1.71
C ALA A 72 0.05 -6.02 -2.53
N LEU A 73 0.20 -6.12 -3.86
CA LEU A 73 -0.75 -6.85 -4.71
C LEU A 73 -0.78 -8.35 -4.37
N ILE A 74 0.39 -8.99 -4.20
CA ILE A 74 0.49 -10.42 -3.84
C ILE A 74 -0.13 -10.70 -2.47
N VAL A 75 0.10 -9.84 -1.47
CA VAL A 75 -0.50 -9.96 -0.14
C VAL A 75 -2.02 -9.81 -0.22
N SER A 76 -2.52 -8.91 -1.06
CA SER A 76 -3.96 -8.74 -1.29
C SER A 76 -4.57 -9.99 -1.92
N LEU A 77 -3.92 -10.55 -2.96
CA LEU A 77 -4.32 -11.80 -3.60
C LEU A 77 -4.33 -12.98 -2.61
N SER A 78 -3.28 -13.12 -1.80
CA SER A 78 -3.19 -14.16 -0.77
C SER A 78 -4.33 -14.06 0.24
N LYS A 79 -4.70 -12.85 0.66
CA LYS A 79 -5.86 -12.63 1.53
C LYS A 79 -7.18 -12.96 0.85
N ALA A 80 -7.34 -12.62 -0.43
CA ALA A 80 -8.53 -12.96 -1.19
C ALA A 80 -8.71 -14.48 -1.30
N HIS A 81 -7.63 -15.23 -1.54
CA HIS A 81 -7.66 -16.69 -1.49
C HIS A 81 -8.09 -17.22 -0.12
N TYR A 82 -7.53 -16.68 0.96
CA TYR A 82 -7.93 -17.08 2.31
C TYR A 82 -9.41 -16.81 2.58
N ALA A 83 -9.92 -15.64 2.19
CA ALA A 83 -11.33 -15.29 2.29
C ALA A 83 -12.22 -16.24 1.46
N LYS A 84 -11.82 -16.57 0.22
CA LYS A 84 -12.52 -17.56 -0.63
C LYS A 84 -12.58 -18.94 0.04
N THR A 85 -11.49 -19.41 0.62
CA THR A 85 -11.47 -20.67 1.38
C THR A 85 -12.40 -20.61 2.59
N TYR A 86 -12.37 -19.51 3.34
CA TYR A 86 -13.26 -19.29 4.47
C TYR A 86 -14.74 -19.32 4.05
N MET A 87 -15.08 -18.70 2.93
CA MET A 87 -16.44 -18.70 2.39
C MET A 87 -16.91 -20.12 2.01
N GLY A 88 -16.04 -20.92 1.40
CA GLY A 88 -16.32 -22.33 1.15
C GLY A 88 -16.62 -23.08 2.45
N GLN A 89 -15.83 -22.87 3.50
CA GLN A 89 -16.03 -23.51 4.80
C GLN A 89 -17.34 -23.06 5.46
N ILE A 90 -17.62 -21.76 5.50
CA ILE A 90 -18.81 -21.25 6.20
C ILE A 90 -20.09 -21.71 5.53
N SER A 91 -20.10 -21.89 4.21
CA SER A 91 -21.26 -22.38 3.44
C SER A 91 -21.75 -23.78 3.88
N HIS A 92 -20.89 -24.56 4.54
CA HIS A 92 -21.18 -25.89 5.07
C HIS A 92 -21.48 -25.92 6.58
N THR A 93 -21.57 -24.75 7.23
CA THR A 93 -21.85 -24.67 8.66
C THR A 93 -23.25 -25.20 8.97
N LYS A 94 -23.37 -26.08 9.97
CA LYS A 94 -24.67 -26.57 10.44
C LYS A 94 -25.53 -25.42 10.96
N GLY A 95 -26.83 -25.47 10.66
CA GLY A 95 -27.80 -24.47 11.12
C GLY A 95 -28.04 -23.28 10.19
N LEU A 96 -27.43 -23.28 8.99
CA LEU A 96 -27.77 -22.32 7.94
C LEU A 96 -29.09 -22.68 7.26
N ARG A 97 -29.93 -21.68 7.01
CA ARG A 97 -31.13 -21.83 6.17
C ARG A 97 -30.74 -21.88 4.69
N PRO A 98 -31.53 -22.53 3.82
CA PRO A 98 -31.24 -22.58 2.38
C PRO A 98 -31.01 -21.20 1.74
N LYS A 99 -31.78 -20.18 2.15
CA LYS A 99 -31.61 -18.79 1.69
C LYS A 99 -30.25 -18.20 2.10
N GLU A 100 -29.77 -18.51 3.30
CA GLU A 100 -28.47 -18.01 3.78
C GLU A 100 -27.32 -18.68 3.01
N ILE A 101 -27.47 -19.98 2.69
CA ILE A 101 -26.52 -20.69 1.83
C ILE A 101 -26.48 -20.07 0.43
N GLY A 102 -27.64 -19.69 -0.13
CA GLY A 102 -27.71 -18.95 -1.40
C GLY A 102 -26.90 -17.65 -1.36
N VAL A 103 -27.17 -16.78 -0.40
CA VAL A 103 -26.45 -15.50 -0.24
C VAL A 103 -24.93 -15.71 -0.04
N ILE A 104 -24.53 -16.75 0.70
CA ILE A 104 -23.10 -17.07 0.87
C ILE A 104 -22.49 -17.50 -0.47
N LYS A 105 -23.21 -18.27 -1.29
CA LYS A 105 -22.75 -18.70 -2.62
C LYS A 105 -22.64 -17.53 -3.60
N ASP A 106 -23.61 -16.61 -3.60
CA ASP A 106 -23.56 -15.41 -4.43
C ASP A 106 -22.29 -14.59 -4.09
N CYS A 107 -22.05 -14.35 -2.80
CA CYS A 107 -20.82 -13.69 -2.35
C CYS A 107 -19.54 -14.52 -2.63
N MET A 108 -19.62 -15.85 -2.73
CA MET A 108 -18.49 -16.70 -3.14
C MET A 108 -18.06 -16.46 -4.59
N GLU A 109 -18.99 -16.06 -5.46
CA GLU A 109 -18.69 -15.67 -6.84
C GLU A 109 -17.90 -14.36 -6.84
N GLU A 110 -18.35 -13.34 -6.08
CA GLU A 110 -17.67 -12.04 -5.95
C GLU A 110 -16.22 -12.16 -5.42
N ILE A 111 -15.96 -13.01 -4.42
CA ILE A 111 -14.59 -13.24 -3.94
C ILE A 111 -13.74 -14.06 -4.92
N SER A 112 -14.37 -14.90 -5.75
CA SER A 112 -13.67 -15.61 -6.83
C SER A 112 -13.22 -14.64 -7.92
N ASP A 113 -14.11 -13.73 -8.31
CA ASP A 113 -13.80 -12.62 -9.21
C ASP A 113 -12.70 -11.72 -8.66
N THR A 114 -12.75 -11.42 -7.36
CA THR A 114 -11.71 -10.66 -6.66
C THR A 114 -10.34 -11.35 -6.78
N VAL A 115 -10.28 -12.67 -6.58
CA VAL A 115 -9.04 -13.46 -6.73
C VAL A 115 -8.50 -13.35 -8.15
N ASP A 116 -9.36 -13.55 -9.15
CA ASP A 116 -8.95 -13.53 -10.56
C ASP A 116 -8.46 -12.14 -10.99
N ARG A 117 -9.17 -11.09 -10.57
CA ARG A 117 -8.80 -9.69 -10.84
C ARG A 117 -7.48 -9.31 -10.17
N LEU A 118 -7.28 -9.70 -8.92
CA LEU A 118 -6.00 -9.46 -8.23
C LEU A 118 -4.85 -10.27 -8.88
N GLY A 119 -5.11 -11.49 -9.35
CA GLY A 119 -4.17 -12.28 -10.14
C GLY A 119 -3.74 -11.55 -11.43
N LYS A 120 -4.71 -10.99 -12.16
CA LYS A 120 -4.45 -10.14 -13.34
C LYS A 120 -3.63 -8.90 -12.97
N SER A 121 -3.98 -8.19 -11.89
CA SER A 121 -3.18 -7.04 -11.42
C SER A 121 -1.73 -7.42 -11.13
N VAL A 122 -1.48 -8.56 -10.47
CA VAL A 122 -0.11 -9.04 -10.20
C VAL A 122 0.64 -9.30 -11.51
N HIS A 123 0.00 -9.97 -12.48
CA HIS A 123 0.61 -10.26 -13.77
C HIS A 123 0.93 -8.99 -14.57
N GLU A 124 -0.06 -8.12 -14.75
CA GLU A 124 0.10 -6.85 -15.46
C GLU A 124 1.21 -5.99 -14.84
N PHE A 125 1.31 -5.95 -13.50
CA PHE A 125 2.37 -5.19 -12.84
C PHE A 125 3.76 -5.77 -13.14
N GLN A 126 3.91 -7.10 -13.17
CA GLN A 126 5.16 -7.76 -13.52
C GLN A 126 5.59 -7.50 -14.96
N VAL A 127 4.62 -7.43 -15.89
CA VAL A 127 4.88 -7.07 -17.28
C VAL A 127 5.26 -5.59 -17.37
N ALA A 128 4.51 -4.71 -16.70
CA ALA A 128 4.76 -3.26 -16.69
C ALA A 128 6.20 -2.93 -16.28
N VAL A 129 6.68 -3.48 -15.16
CA VAL A 129 8.04 -3.18 -14.65
C VAL A 129 9.18 -3.69 -15.55
N ARG A 130 8.89 -4.55 -16.53
CA ARG A 130 9.83 -5.01 -17.55
C ARG A 130 9.67 -4.28 -18.88
N ALA A 131 8.50 -3.69 -19.12
CA ALA A 131 8.17 -2.96 -20.34
C ALA A 131 8.90 -1.60 -20.41
N ARG A 132 9.09 -1.08 -21.63
CA ARG A 132 9.65 0.25 -21.87
C ARG A 132 8.58 1.17 -22.47
N SER A 133 8.62 2.45 -22.15
CA SER A 133 7.79 3.50 -22.78
C SER A 133 6.27 3.27 -22.65
N ARG A 134 5.47 3.48 -23.70
CA ARG A 134 3.99 3.48 -23.67
C ARG A 134 3.38 2.20 -23.13
N ASP A 135 4.03 1.06 -23.31
CA ASP A 135 3.57 -0.23 -22.81
C ASP A 135 3.52 -0.27 -21.28
N PHE A 136 4.42 0.47 -20.59
CA PHE A 136 4.38 0.60 -19.13
C PHE A 136 3.05 1.19 -18.65
N MET A 137 2.62 2.31 -19.25
CA MET A 137 1.40 3.00 -18.84
C MET A 137 0.15 2.17 -19.14
N TRP A 138 0.12 1.49 -20.29
CA TRP A 138 -0.97 0.59 -20.66
C TRP A 138 -1.14 -0.53 -19.63
N HIS A 139 -0.06 -1.27 -19.33
CA HIS A 139 -0.11 -2.32 -18.32
C HIS A 139 -0.45 -1.76 -16.93
N MET A 140 0.09 -0.60 -16.55
CA MET A 140 -0.22 0.00 -15.25
C MET A 140 -1.70 0.39 -15.12
N SER A 141 -2.32 0.86 -16.21
CA SER A 141 -3.76 1.16 -16.23
C SER A 141 -4.61 -0.10 -16.06
N ASN A 142 -4.16 -1.24 -16.60
CA ASN A 142 -4.81 -2.54 -16.36
C ASN A 142 -4.68 -2.96 -14.89
N VAL A 143 -3.49 -2.79 -14.28
CA VAL A 143 -3.29 -3.08 -12.84
C VAL A 143 -4.31 -2.33 -12.00
N GLN A 144 -4.46 -1.03 -12.25
CA GLN A 144 -5.37 -0.13 -11.53
C GLN A 144 -6.83 -0.53 -11.75
N THR A 145 -7.19 -0.88 -12.99
CA THR A 145 -8.54 -1.29 -13.36
C THR A 145 -8.94 -2.56 -12.63
N TRP A 146 -8.11 -3.61 -12.71
CA TRP A 146 -8.41 -4.88 -12.06
C TRP A 146 -8.42 -4.78 -10.54
N ALA A 147 -7.51 -3.99 -9.94
CA ALA A 147 -7.50 -3.78 -8.49
C ALA A 147 -8.72 -2.97 -8.00
N SER A 148 -9.18 -1.99 -8.79
CA SER A 148 -10.40 -1.22 -8.47
C SER A 148 -11.65 -2.08 -8.62
N ALA A 149 -11.70 -2.90 -9.68
CA ALA A 149 -12.77 -3.84 -9.91
C ALA A 149 -12.87 -4.88 -8.76
N ALA A 150 -11.75 -5.39 -8.26
CA ALA A 150 -11.70 -6.24 -7.07
C ALA A 150 -12.27 -5.54 -5.81
N LEU A 151 -12.07 -4.22 -5.65
CA LEU A 151 -12.68 -3.48 -4.54
C LEU A 151 -14.20 -3.36 -4.69
N THR A 152 -14.71 -3.24 -5.91
CA THR A 152 -16.15 -3.23 -6.19
C THR A 152 -16.78 -4.55 -5.79
N ASP A 153 -16.22 -5.69 -6.19
CA ASP A 153 -16.78 -7.02 -5.86
C ASP A 153 -16.84 -7.26 -4.35
N LEU A 154 -15.80 -6.85 -3.63
CA LEU A 154 -15.78 -6.92 -2.16
C LEU A 154 -16.92 -6.10 -1.53
N ASN A 155 -17.27 -4.95 -2.11
CA ASN A 155 -18.40 -4.15 -1.64
C ASN A 155 -19.74 -4.76 -2.03
N THR A 156 -19.86 -5.36 -3.22
CA THR A 156 -21.04 -6.11 -3.66
C THR A 156 -21.37 -7.23 -2.68
N CYS A 157 -20.39 -8.09 -2.35
CA CYS A 157 -20.62 -9.12 -1.35
C CYS A 157 -21.00 -8.52 0.02
N ALA A 158 -20.33 -7.46 0.46
CA ALA A 158 -20.64 -6.82 1.75
C ALA A 158 -22.11 -6.35 1.81
N ASP A 159 -22.68 -5.97 0.68
CA ASP A 159 -24.10 -5.61 0.54
C ASP A 159 -25.02 -6.83 0.57
N GLU A 160 -24.67 -7.92 -0.12
CA GLU A 160 -25.44 -9.17 -0.16
C GLU A 160 -25.60 -9.80 1.23
N VAL A 161 -24.51 -9.84 2.01
CA VAL A 161 -24.49 -10.48 3.34
C VAL A 161 -25.22 -9.68 4.42
N LYS A 162 -25.75 -8.49 4.11
CA LYS A 162 -26.52 -7.67 5.06
C LYS A 162 -27.73 -8.40 5.63
N SER A 163 -28.31 -9.31 4.85
CA SER A 163 -29.50 -10.09 5.21
C SER A 163 -29.23 -11.34 6.05
N LEU A 164 -27.95 -11.72 6.23
CA LEU A 164 -27.56 -12.88 7.01
C LEU A 164 -27.67 -12.62 8.52
N ASN A 165 -27.77 -13.71 9.30
CA ASN A 165 -27.64 -13.60 10.75
C ASN A 165 -26.29 -12.97 11.15
N TRP A 166 -26.27 -12.28 12.28
CA TRP A 166 -25.11 -11.48 12.71
C TRP A 166 -23.82 -12.28 12.87
N ARG A 167 -23.91 -13.55 13.30
CA ARG A 167 -22.74 -14.40 13.58
C ARG A 167 -22.04 -14.81 12.29
N VAL A 168 -22.81 -15.17 11.27
CA VAL A 168 -22.30 -15.49 9.94
C VAL A 168 -21.80 -14.22 9.24
N LYS A 169 -22.62 -13.17 9.26
CA LYS A 169 -22.30 -11.86 8.66
C LYS A 169 -20.98 -11.29 9.19
N SER A 170 -20.80 -11.23 10.50
CA SER A 170 -19.58 -10.66 11.11
C SER A 170 -18.32 -11.41 10.69
N GLY A 171 -18.36 -12.74 10.69
CA GLY A 171 -17.24 -13.56 10.24
C GLY A 171 -16.85 -13.31 8.78
N ILE A 172 -17.84 -13.17 7.89
CA ILE A 172 -17.61 -12.87 6.47
C ILE A 172 -17.03 -11.44 6.31
N LEU A 173 -17.66 -10.44 6.93
CA LEU A 173 -17.23 -9.05 6.81
C LEU A 173 -15.80 -8.85 7.35
N ASP A 174 -15.41 -9.55 8.41
CA ASP A 174 -14.04 -9.48 8.94
C ASP A 174 -12.99 -9.97 7.93
N GLN A 175 -13.29 -11.06 7.21
CA GLN A 175 -12.40 -11.55 6.16
C GLN A 175 -12.31 -10.53 5.02
N PHE A 176 -13.45 -10.06 4.52
CA PHE A 176 -13.54 -9.14 3.38
C PHE A 176 -12.91 -7.79 3.69
N GLN A 177 -13.10 -7.26 4.90
CA GLN A 177 -12.47 -6.03 5.34
C GLN A 177 -10.95 -6.12 5.27
N GLY A 178 -10.37 -7.27 5.62
CA GLY A 178 -8.94 -7.52 5.51
C GLY A 178 -8.43 -7.51 4.07
N VAL A 179 -9.19 -8.08 3.13
CA VAL A 179 -8.88 -8.04 1.69
C VAL A 179 -8.98 -6.61 1.18
N LEU A 180 -10.11 -5.94 1.44
CA LEU A 180 -10.40 -4.57 1.00
C LEU A 180 -9.30 -3.60 1.42
N GLN A 181 -8.90 -3.63 2.69
CA GLN A 181 -7.86 -2.73 3.20
C GLN A 181 -6.51 -2.99 2.53
N CYS A 182 -6.15 -4.26 2.31
CA CYS A 182 -4.90 -4.60 1.63
C CYS A 182 -4.93 -4.17 0.16
N THR A 183 -6.02 -4.46 -0.55
CA THR A 183 -6.18 -4.07 -1.96
C THR A 183 -6.19 -2.55 -2.13
N SER A 184 -6.88 -1.82 -1.27
CA SER A 184 -6.91 -0.35 -1.28
C SER A 184 -5.51 0.24 -1.07
N ASN A 185 -4.75 -0.29 -0.10
CA ASN A 185 -3.37 0.11 0.11
C ASN A 185 -2.46 -0.28 -1.06
N ALA A 186 -2.65 -1.47 -1.65
CA ALA A 186 -1.89 -1.91 -2.81
C ALA A 186 -2.12 -0.98 -4.00
N LEU A 187 -3.38 -0.62 -4.29
CA LEU A 187 -3.71 0.35 -5.33
C LEU A 187 -3.07 1.72 -5.07
N ALA A 188 -3.07 2.20 -3.83
CA ALA A 188 -2.39 3.44 -3.48
C ALA A 188 -0.86 3.37 -3.73
N LEU A 189 -0.22 2.26 -3.39
CA LEU A 189 1.22 2.05 -3.62
C LEU A 189 1.55 1.90 -5.11
N VAL A 190 0.68 1.22 -5.88
CA VAL A 190 0.76 1.13 -7.34
C VAL A 190 0.67 2.52 -7.96
N ASN A 191 -0.28 3.35 -7.53
CA ASN A 191 -0.44 4.72 -8.03
C ASN A 191 0.78 5.59 -7.70
N GLN A 192 1.33 5.48 -6.49
CA GLN A 192 2.58 6.16 -6.13
C GLN A 192 3.76 5.72 -7.00
N PHE A 193 3.82 4.43 -7.34
CA PHE A 193 4.85 3.89 -8.23
C PHE A 193 4.67 4.42 -9.65
N ALA A 194 3.47 4.28 -10.23
CA ALA A 194 3.13 4.79 -11.56
C ALA A 194 3.48 6.27 -11.70
N ASN A 195 3.00 7.12 -10.79
CA ASN A 195 3.23 8.57 -10.86
C ASN A 195 4.71 8.96 -10.80
N LYS A 196 5.56 8.15 -10.16
CA LYS A 196 6.99 8.43 -10.03
C LYS A 196 7.82 7.89 -11.20
N TYR A 197 7.38 6.79 -11.82
CA TYR A 197 8.17 6.04 -12.79
C TYR A 197 7.54 5.96 -14.18
N SER A 198 6.41 6.64 -14.41
CA SER A 198 5.88 6.87 -15.76
C SER A 198 6.97 7.54 -16.62
N PRO A 199 7.21 7.03 -17.85
CA PRO A 199 8.18 7.59 -18.80
C PRO A 199 7.92 9.03 -19.21
#